data_AF-A0A6P1YM98-F1
#
_entry.id   AF-A0A6P1YM98-F1
#
_cell.length_a   1.000
_cell.length_b   1.000
_cell.length_c   1.000
_cell.angle_alpha   90.00
_cell.angle_beta   90.00
_cell.angle_gamma   90.00
#
_symmetry.space_group_name_H-M   'P 1'
#
loop_
_entity.id
_entity.type
_entity.pdbx_description
1 polymer ?
#
loop_
_entity_poly.entity_id
_entity_poly.type
_entity_poly.pdbx_seq_one_letter_code
_entity_poly.pdbx_strand_id
1 'polypeptide(L)'
;MTSHSDPHTRPPAADAVDDRVTPFHVDGLDVRGRVVRLGTTLDAVLAHHDYPAAVKRLLGEAVALTVLLGSTLKFEGRFILQTRTDGPVDLLVVDFTAPHDVRAYARFDAERLAELEAASPAGVAPDSGALLGAGHLAMTIDQGLSANRYQGMVALEGGGLEAAAHQYFTQSEQIPTRVRLAVAEEVRPGGAASGWRAGGLMVQFLPTEGGRIRPVDLHPGDAPEGTDLPEAEEDDAWVEAQLLVNTLEDIELVDNELSSERLLFRLFHERGARVFEAQHIVAKCSCSRERVMNVLASFSREERADLVENGQVGVTCEFCGRSYAFSAEEVVDTEPPSTED
;
A
#
# COMPACT_ATOMS: atom_id res chain seq x y z
N MET A 1 -38.26 27.23 -15.78
CA MET A 1 -37.36 26.14 -15.35
C MET A 1 -35.95 26.48 -15.81
N THR A 2 -35.26 27.30 -15.02
CA THR A 2 -33.86 27.65 -15.23
C THR A 2 -33.03 26.61 -14.48
N SER A 3 -32.38 25.71 -15.22
CA SER A 3 -31.41 24.78 -14.65
C SER A 3 -30.29 25.60 -14.02
N HIS A 4 -30.26 25.64 -12.69
CA HIS A 4 -29.09 26.12 -11.96
C HIS A 4 -28.03 25.02 -12.13
N SER A 5 -27.16 25.16 -13.12
CA SER A 5 -25.93 24.38 -13.17
C SER A 5 -25.12 24.77 -11.94
N ASP A 6 -25.01 23.86 -10.98
CA ASP A 6 -24.09 24.00 -9.85
C ASP A 6 -22.66 24.17 -10.41
N PRO A 7 -21.94 25.27 -10.11
CA PRO A 7 -20.60 25.53 -10.63
C PRO A 7 -19.56 24.45 -10.26
N HIS A 8 -19.90 23.53 -9.36
CA HIS A 8 -19.04 22.42 -8.94
C HIS A 8 -19.37 21.08 -9.62
N THR A 9 -20.37 21.03 -10.51
CA THR A 9 -20.69 19.82 -11.27
C THR A 9 -20.00 19.84 -12.62
N ARG A 10 -19.13 18.85 -12.88
CA ARG A 10 -18.49 18.63 -14.19
C ARG A 10 -18.67 17.17 -14.63
N PRO A 11 -18.69 16.88 -15.94
CA PRO A 11 -18.65 15.50 -16.40
C PRO A 11 -17.38 14.81 -15.91
N PRO A 12 -17.42 13.48 -15.65
CA PRO A 12 -16.24 12.70 -15.37
C PRO A 12 -15.19 12.87 -16.47
N ALA A 13 -13.92 12.96 -16.07
CA ALA A 13 -12.81 13.02 -17.00
C ALA A 13 -12.86 11.84 -17.99
N ALA A 14 -12.67 12.12 -19.28
CA ALA A 14 -12.71 11.11 -20.32
C ALA A 14 -11.47 10.22 -20.29
N ASP A 15 -10.30 10.82 -20.02
CA ASP A 15 -9.00 10.16 -20.09
C ASP A 15 -8.65 9.47 -18.76
N ALA A 16 -8.16 8.23 -18.84
CA ALA A 16 -7.53 7.58 -17.72
C ALA A 16 -6.09 8.12 -17.58
N VAL A 17 -5.78 8.66 -16.41
CA VAL A 17 -4.45 9.17 -16.08
C VAL A 17 -3.89 8.34 -14.94
N ASP A 18 -2.76 7.71 -15.19
CA ASP A 18 -2.04 6.90 -14.20
C ASP A 18 -1.14 7.74 -13.30
N ASP A 19 -0.54 7.06 -12.34
CA ASP A 19 0.41 7.58 -11.36
C ASP A 19 -0.20 8.66 -10.48
N ARG A 20 -1.47 8.45 -10.09
CA ARG A 20 -2.24 9.38 -9.25
C ARG A 20 -3.13 8.67 -8.25
N VAL A 21 -3.36 9.35 -7.13
CA VAL A 21 -4.39 9.02 -6.15
C VAL A 21 -5.45 10.11 -6.14
N THR A 22 -6.70 9.73 -6.32
CA THR A 22 -7.87 10.62 -6.40
C THR A 22 -8.74 10.42 -5.16
N PRO A 23 -8.77 11.37 -4.22
CA PRO A 23 -9.69 11.34 -3.10
C PRO A 23 -11.12 11.61 -3.57
N PHE A 24 -12.09 11.01 -2.88
CA PHE A 24 -13.50 11.25 -3.12
C PHE A 24 -14.33 11.12 -1.85
N HIS A 25 -15.57 11.57 -1.91
CA HIS A 25 -16.58 11.44 -0.88
C HIS A 25 -17.94 11.15 -1.52
N VAL A 26 -18.79 10.36 -0.84
CA VAL A 26 -20.13 10.03 -1.31
C VAL A 26 -21.11 10.46 -0.22
N ASP A 27 -21.79 11.58 -0.46
CA ASP A 27 -22.62 12.24 0.56
C ASP A 27 -23.76 11.33 1.03
N GLY A 28 -24.43 10.65 0.11
CA GLY A 28 -25.59 9.81 0.42
C GLY A 28 -25.26 8.53 1.20
N LEU A 29 -23.98 8.19 1.37
CA LEU A 29 -23.54 6.99 2.07
C LEU A 29 -22.61 7.28 3.26
N ASP A 30 -22.34 8.57 3.56
CA ASP A 30 -21.39 8.97 4.62
C ASP A 30 -20.00 8.29 4.50
N VAL A 31 -19.58 7.97 3.27
CA VAL A 31 -18.26 7.36 3.02
C VAL A 31 -17.28 8.35 2.38
N ARG A 32 -16.02 8.25 2.78
CA ARG A 32 -14.91 8.86 2.04
C ARG A 32 -14.00 7.77 1.49
N GLY A 33 -13.29 8.07 0.42
CA GLY A 33 -12.39 7.09 -0.16
C GLY A 33 -11.31 7.68 -1.02
N ARG A 34 -10.51 6.79 -1.59
CA ARG A 34 -9.47 7.09 -2.56
C ARG A 34 -9.44 6.01 -3.63
N VAL A 35 -9.19 6.44 -4.86
CA VAL A 35 -8.82 5.55 -5.97
C VAL A 35 -7.38 5.83 -6.34
N VAL A 36 -6.55 4.81 -6.40
CA VAL A 36 -5.18 4.90 -6.94
C VAL A 36 -5.11 4.19 -8.28
N ARG A 37 -4.41 4.79 -9.24
CA ARG A 37 -3.97 4.15 -10.48
C ARG A 37 -2.49 4.40 -10.65
N LEU A 38 -1.72 3.35 -10.85
CA LEU A 38 -0.27 3.38 -11.04
C LEU A 38 0.07 2.65 -12.33
N GLY A 39 0.98 3.25 -13.11
CA GLY A 39 1.49 2.71 -14.36
C GLY A 39 3.01 2.87 -14.37
N THR A 40 3.50 3.98 -14.90
CA THR A 40 4.95 4.18 -15.08
C THR A 40 5.72 4.27 -13.76
N THR A 41 5.08 4.77 -12.69
CA THR A 41 5.67 4.73 -11.35
C THR A 41 5.84 3.30 -10.85
N LEU A 42 4.87 2.42 -11.13
CA LEU A 42 4.99 1.01 -10.75
C LEU A 42 6.09 0.33 -11.58
N ASP A 43 6.12 0.55 -12.89
CA ASP A 43 7.19 0.03 -13.76
C ASP A 43 8.58 0.44 -13.26
N ALA A 44 8.76 1.70 -12.86
CA ALA A 44 10.02 2.20 -12.34
C ALA A 44 10.44 1.50 -11.03
N VAL A 45 9.50 1.24 -10.12
CA VAL A 45 9.76 0.51 -8.87
C VAL A 45 10.14 -0.96 -9.16
N LEU A 46 9.40 -1.62 -10.06
CA LEU A 46 9.60 -3.03 -10.38
C LEU A 46 10.87 -3.29 -11.21
N ALA A 47 11.33 -2.31 -12.00
CA ALA A 47 12.48 -2.46 -12.90
C ALA A 47 13.84 -2.57 -12.18
N HIS A 48 13.89 -2.29 -10.87
CA HIS A 48 15.13 -2.34 -10.11
C HIS A 48 15.64 -3.76 -9.83
N HIS A 49 14.75 -4.76 -9.90
CA HIS A 49 15.07 -6.16 -9.64
C HIS A 49 14.41 -7.07 -10.67
N ASP A 50 14.99 -8.24 -10.91
CA ASP A 50 14.42 -9.23 -11.84
C ASP A 50 13.35 -10.09 -11.15
N TYR A 51 12.28 -9.43 -10.72
CA TYR A 51 11.18 -10.11 -10.03
C TYR A 51 10.37 -11.01 -10.98
N PRO A 52 10.08 -12.26 -10.58
CA PRO A 52 9.07 -13.09 -11.24
C PRO A 52 7.69 -12.41 -11.23
N ALA A 53 6.82 -12.78 -12.17
CA ALA A 53 5.52 -12.13 -12.36
C ALA A 53 4.64 -12.17 -11.09
N ALA A 54 4.68 -13.27 -10.34
CA ALA A 54 3.95 -13.41 -9.07
C ALA A 54 4.42 -12.38 -8.02
N VAL A 55 5.73 -12.19 -7.89
CA VAL A 55 6.33 -11.20 -6.97
C VAL A 55 6.03 -9.76 -7.43
N LYS A 56 6.05 -9.50 -8.75
CA LYS A 56 5.66 -8.19 -9.31
C LYS A 56 4.21 -7.82 -8.99
N ARG A 57 3.28 -8.78 -9.08
CA ARG A 57 1.87 -8.59 -8.69
C ARG A 57 1.73 -8.23 -7.22
N LEU A 58 2.30 -9.06 -6.34
CA LEU A 58 2.25 -8.84 -4.89
C LEU A 58 2.88 -7.51 -4.47
N LEU A 59 4.04 -7.16 -5.03
CA LEU A 59 4.69 -5.89 -4.76
C LEU A 59 3.85 -4.71 -5.28
N GLY A 60 3.20 -4.85 -6.43
CA GLY A 60 2.26 -3.86 -6.96
C GLY A 60 1.03 -3.64 -6.07
N GLU A 61 0.47 -4.71 -5.49
CA GLU A 61 -0.64 -4.62 -4.54
C GLU A 61 -0.19 -3.87 -3.28
N ALA A 62 0.99 -4.21 -2.76
CA ALA A 62 1.59 -3.52 -1.62
C ALA A 62 1.78 -2.03 -1.91
N VAL A 63 2.32 -1.67 -3.08
CA VAL A 63 2.49 -0.26 -3.48
C VAL A 63 1.16 0.47 -3.56
N ALA A 64 0.15 -0.13 -4.21
CA ALA A 64 -1.19 0.47 -4.30
C ALA A 64 -1.82 0.68 -2.91
N LEU A 65 -1.74 -0.32 -2.04
CA LEU A 65 -2.22 -0.23 -0.66
C LEU A 65 -1.50 0.86 0.13
N THR A 66 -0.17 0.91 0.06
CA THR A 66 0.62 1.92 0.77
C THR A 66 0.32 3.33 0.27
N VAL A 67 0.09 3.53 -1.03
CA VAL A 67 -0.31 4.84 -1.57
C VAL A 67 -1.72 5.24 -1.11
N LEU A 68 -2.69 4.31 -1.13
CA LEU A 68 -4.05 4.57 -0.64
C LEU A 68 -4.05 5.02 0.82
N LEU A 69 -3.25 4.36 1.66
CA LEU A 69 -3.14 4.66 3.09
C LEU A 69 -2.27 5.88 3.36
N GLY A 70 -1.09 5.95 2.77
CA GLY A 70 -0.11 7.03 2.98
C GLY A 70 -0.62 8.39 2.52
N SER A 71 -1.38 8.45 1.43
CA SER A 71 -2.02 9.70 0.95
C SER A 71 -3.19 10.18 1.82
N THR A 72 -3.52 9.45 2.90
CA THR A 72 -4.46 9.93 3.92
C THR A 72 -3.81 10.84 4.96
N LEU A 73 -2.49 10.74 5.10
CA LEU A 73 -1.74 11.51 6.09
C LEU A 73 -1.78 12.99 5.71
N LYS A 74 -2.20 13.83 6.67
CA LYS A 74 -2.35 15.28 6.49
C LYS A 74 -1.07 16.07 6.80
N PHE A 75 0.02 15.39 7.12
CA PHE A 75 1.28 15.98 7.59
C PHE A 75 2.46 15.51 6.73
N GLU A 76 3.56 16.27 6.79
CA GLU A 76 4.84 15.85 6.22
C GLU A 76 5.39 14.70 7.06
N GLY A 77 5.54 13.54 6.44
CA GLY A 77 5.93 12.32 7.14
C GLY A 77 6.05 11.14 6.19
N ARG A 78 6.35 9.98 6.75
CA ARG A 78 6.52 8.73 6.02
C ARG A 78 5.57 7.68 6.56
N PHE A 79 4.87 7.04 5.65
CA PHE A 79 4.12 5.82 5.90
C PHE A 79 4.92 4.63 5.39
N ILE A 80 5.09 3.60 6.22
CA ILE A 80 5.82 2.39 5.87
C ILE A 80 4.87 1.21 6.04
N LEU A 81 4.71 0.43 4.98
CA LEU A 81 4.06 -0.86 5.02
C LEU A 81 5.15 -1.93 4.91
N GLN A 82 5.19 -2.86 5.87
CA GLN A 82 6.19 -3.91 5.91
C GLN A 82 5.55 -5.25 6.24
N THR A 83 5.88 -6.30 5.48
CA THR A 83 5.56 -7.68 5.87
C THR A 83 6.82 -8.40 6.33
N ARG A 84 6.66 -9.30 7.30
CA ARG A 84 7.65 -10.35 7.57
C ARG A 84 6.93 -11.66 7.79
N THR A 85 7.23 -12.62 6.94
CA THR A 85 6.44 -13.86 6.84
C THR A 85 7.32 -15.07 6.56
N ASP A 86 6.71 -16.24 6.63
CA ASP A 86 7.36 -17.53 6.36
C ASP A 86 7.12 -18.08 4.95
N GLY A 87 6.37 -17.37 4.09
CA GLY A 87 6.14 -17.75 2.69
C GLY A 87 7.34 -17.54 1.77
N PRO A 88 7.22 -17.85 0.46
CA PRO A 88 8.26 -17.59 -0.53
C PRO A 88 8.69 -16.12 -0.60
N VAL A 89 7.80 -15.17 -0.29
CA VAL A 89 8.14 -13.74 -0.17
C VAL A 89 8.20 -13.39 1.32
N ASP A 90 9.40 -13.45 1.90
CA ASP A 90 9.59 -13.33 3.35
C ASP A 90 9.59 -11.88 3.88
N LEU A 91 9.81 -10.90 2.99
CA LEU A 91 9.92 -9.49 3.33
C LEU A 91 9.40 -8.64 2.17
N LEU A 92 8.39 -7.83 2.44
CA LEU A 92 8.00 -6.69 1.61
C LEU A 92 8.19 -5.42 2.43
N VAL A 93 8.71 -4.38 1.80
CA VAL A 93 8.76 -3.04 2.39
C VAL A 93 8.35 -2.03 1.34
N VAL A 94 7.37 -1.20 1.67
CA VAL A 94 6.95 -0.06 0.85
C VAL A 94 6.99 1.19 1.71
N ASP A 95 7.77 2.17 1.26
CA ASP A 95 7.84 3.49 1.89
C ASP A 95 7.10 4.50 1.01
N PHE A 96 6.09 5.15 1.57
CA PHE A 96 5.47 6.34 1.03
C PHE A 96 5.90 7.56 1.83
N THR A 97 6.64 8.46 1.22
CA THR A 97 7.01 9.75 1.80
C THR A 97 6.05 10.80 1.26
N ALA A 98 5.23 11.36 2.15
CA ALA A 98 4.29 12.40 1.77
C ALA A 98 5.05 13.61 1.19
N PRO A 99 4.53 14.25 0.13
CA PRO A 99 3.18 14.05 -0.40
C PRO A 99 3.05 13.05 -1.57
N HIS A 100 4.14 12.51 -2.12
CA HIS A 100 4.05 11.78 -3.41
C HIS A 100 5.11 10.69 -3.66
N ASP A 101 6.20 10.65 -2.90
CA ASP A 101 7.34 9.78 -3.22
C ASP A 101 7.06 8.36 -2.72
N VAL A 102 7.18 7.36 -3.60
CA VAL A 102 7.07 5.95 -3.24
C VAL A 102 8.32 5.17 -3.65
N ARG A 103 8.70 4.20 -2.83
CA ARG A 103 9.69 3.17 -3.17
C ARG A 103 9.27 1.86 -2.53
N ALA A 104 9.65 0.75 -3.15
CA ALA A 104 9.31 -0.56 -2.64
C ALA A 104 10.43 -1.55 -2.87
N TYR A 105 10.41 -2.62 -2.09
CA TYR A 105 11.33 -3.72 -2.19
C TYR A 105 10.64 -5.01 -1.73
N ALA A 106 10.93 -6.10 -2.42
CA ALA A 106 10.57 -7.45 -2.04
C ALA A 106 11.84 -8.31 -1.97
N ARG A 107 11.92 -9.15 -0.94
CA ARG A 107 12.84 -10.28 -0.89
C ARG A 107 12.04 -11.57 -1.02
N PHE A 108 12.55 -12.49 -1.82
CA PHE A 108 11.91 -13.76 -2.08
C PHE A 108 12.93 -14.89 -2.22
N ASP A 109 12.47 -16.11 -1.94
CA ASP A 109 13.18 -17.35 -2.16
C ASP A 109 12.74 -17.96 -3.51
N ALA A 110 13.68 -18.03 -4.46
CA ALA A 110 13.41 -18.49 -5.81
C ALA A 110 13.06 -19.98 -5.88
N GLU A 111 13.63 -20.82 -5.00
CA GLU A 111 13.37 -22.26 -4.99
C GLU A 111 11.97 -22.52 -4.45
N ARG A 112 11.63 -21.92 -3.30
CA ARG A 112 10.29 -22.06 -2.69
C ARG A 112 9.19 -21.48 -3.57
N LEU A 113 9.48 -20.39 -4.31
CA LEU A 113 8.55 -19.83 -5.28
C LEU A 113 8.31 -20.81 -6.44
N ALA A 114 9.36 -21.39 -7.00
CA ALA A 114 9.25 -22.35 -8.09
C ALA A 114 8.48 -23.62 -7.67
N GLU A 115 8.67 -24.09 -6.43
CA GLU A 115 7.89 -25.18 -5.85
C GLU A 115 6.41 -24.83 -5.74
N LEU A 116 6.08 -23.63 -5.28
CA LEU A 116 4.70 -23.14 -5.17
C LEU A 116 4.03 -23.00 -6.55
N GLU A 117 4.75 -22.46 -7.53
CA GLU A 117 4.27 -22.34 -8.91
C GLU A 117 4.04 -23.71 -9.56
N ALA A 118 4.92 -24.68 -9.30
CA ALA A 118 4.77 -26.06 -9.80
C ALA A 118 3.60 -26.82 -9.14
N ALA A 119 3.30 -26.51 -7.87
CA ALA A 119 2.16 -27.07 -7.15
C ALA A 119 0.81 -26.41 -7.55
N SER A 120 0.86 -25.22 -8.15
CA SER A 120 -0.33 -24.49 -8.57
C SER A 120 -0.93 -25.08 -9.86
N PRO A 121 -2.27 -25.00 -10.06
CA PRO A 121 -2.89 -25.44 -11.31
C PRO A 121 -2.26 -24.73 -12.52
N ALA A 122 -2.05 -25.48 -13.61
CA ALA A 122 -1.42 -24.93 -14.81
C ALA A 122 -2.12 -23.68 -15.32
N GLY A 123 -1.38 -22.57 -15.44
CA GLY A 123 -1.90 -21.28 -15.89
C GLY A 123 -2.55 -20.42 -14.80
N VAL A 124 -2.59 -20.88 -13.55
CA VAL A 124 -3.06 -20.11 -12.39
C VAL A 124 -1.84 -19.67 -11.59
N ALA A 125 -1.66 -18.36 -11.46
CA ALA A 125 -0.58 -17.83 -10.63
C ALA A 125 -0.94 -17.98 -9.14
N PRO A 126 0.06 -18.21 -8.25
CA PRO A 126 -0.17 -18.19 -6.83
C PRO A 126 -0.75 -16.84 -6.39
N ASP A 127 -1.73 -16.88 -5.49
CA ASP A 127 -2.28 -15.65 -4.91
C ASP A 127 -1.33 -15.04 -3.86
N SER A 128 -1.63 -13.80 -3.48
CA SER A 128 -0.85 -13.05 -2.50
C SER A 128 -0.76 -13.74 -1.14
N GLY A 129 -1.80 -14.49 -0.74
CA GLY A 129 -1.83 -15.22 0.53
C GLY A 129 -0.85 -16.39 0.53
N ALA A 130 -0.78 -17.15 -0.56
CA ALA A 130 0.16 -18.26 -0.73
C ALA A 130 1.63 -17.79 -0.83
N LEU A 131 1.87 -16.63 -1.46
CA LEU A 131 3.20 -16.02 -1.54
C LEU A 131 3.69 -15.50 -0.18
N LEU A 132 2.79 -14.93 0.61
CA LEU A 132 3.11 -14.40 1.93
C LEU A 132 3.18 -15.50 2.99
N GLY A 133 2.28 -16.47 2.98
CA GLY A 133 2.17 -17.47 4.05
C GLY A 133 1.66 -16.86 5.36
N ALA A 134 2.27 -17.26 6.47
CA ALA A 134 1.95 -16.75 7.80
C ALA A 134 3.00 -15.74 8.29
N GLY A 135 2.57 -14.78 9.08
CA GLY A 135 3.48 -13.79 9.66
C GLY A 135 2.74 -12.55 10.15
N HIS A 136 3.29 -11.37 9.85
CA HIS A 136 2.67 -10.11 10.24
C HIS A 136 2.88 -9.02 9.18
N LEU A 137 1.91 -8.13 9.10
CA LEU A 137 1.95 -6.87 8.39
C LEU A 137 2.06 -5.75 9.42
N ALA A 138 3.12 -4.96 9.35
CA ALA A 138 3.33 -3.77 10.14
C ALA A 138 3.05 -2.51 9.30
N MET A 139 2.26 -1.60 9.85
CA MET A 139 2.01 -0.27 9.30
C MET A 139 2.61 0.75 10.25
N THR A 140 3.58 1.53 9.78
CA THR A 140 4.32 2.51 10.58
C THR A 140 4.08 3.91 10.04
N ILE A 141 3.71 4.82 10.93
CA ILE A 141 3.61 6.25 10.67
C ILE A 141 4.78 6.93 11.39
N ASP A 142 5.65 7.54 10.60
CA ASP A 142 6.82 8.28 11.04
C ASP A 142 6.63 9.77 10.69
N GLN A 143 6.41 10.61 11.70
CA GLN A 143 6.18 12.05 11.51
C GLN A 143 7.47 12.88 11.69
N GLY A 144 8.64 12.23 11.69
CA GLY A 144 9.93 12.89 11.88
C GLY A 144 10.35 13.06 13.34
N LEU A 145 11.44 13.82 13.55
CA LEU A 145 12.22 13.87 14.80
C LEU A 145 11.45 14.37 16.05
N SER A 146 10.31 15.05 15.87
CA SER A 146 9.58 15.70 16.96
C SER A 146 8.38 14.90 17.49
N ALA A 147 8.09 13.74 16.89
CA ALA A 147 6.88 12.99 17.17
C ALA A 147 7.15 11.50 17.31
N ASN A 148 6.41 10.85 18.21
CA ASN A 148 6.52 9.42 18.42
C ASN A 148 6.10 8.67 17.16
N ARG A 149 6.95 7.73 16.73
CA ARG A 149 6.61 6.77 15.69
C ARG A 149 5.44 5.91 16.17
N TYR A 150 4.37 5.89 15.39
CA TYR A 150 3.23 5.01 15.62
C TYR A 150 3.38 3.78 14.73
N GLN A 151 3.21 2.59 15.30
CA GLN A 151 3.28 1.34 14.56
C GLN A 151 2.15 0.44 15.01
N GLY A 152 1.29 0.06 14.06
CA GLY A 152 0.30 -0.99 14.26
C GLY A 152 0.69 -2.25 13.50
N MET A 153 0.31 -3.40 14.03
CA MET A 153 0.65 -4.71 13.48
C MET A 153 -0.59 -5.58 13.42
N VAL A 154 -0.69 -6.36 12.34
CA VAL A 154 -1.77 -7.33 12.13
C VAL A 154 -1.17 -8.65 11.69
N ALA A 155 -1.76 -9.76 12.17
CA ALA A 155 -1.33 -11.09 11.78
C ALA A 155 -1.70 -11.38 10.32
N LEU A 156 -0.83 -12.10 9.62
CA LEU A 156 -1.11 -12.68 8.31
C LEU A 156 -1.28 -14.18 8.50
N GLU A 157 -2.46 -14.69 8.15
CA GLU A 157 -2.82 -16.11 8.31
C GLU A 157 -3.19 -16.72 6.94
N GLY A 158 -2.30 -16.55 5.95
CA GLY A 158 -2.54 -17.02 4.57
C GLY A 158 -3.53 -16.18 3.77
N GLY A 159 -3.97 -15.03 4.30
CA GLY A 159 -4.75 -14.04 3.57
C GLY A 159 -3.88 -13.05 2.78
N GLY A 160 -4.47 -12.44 1.75
CA GLY A 160 -3.82 -11.36 0.98
C GLY A 160 -3.78 -10.01 1.71
N LEU A 161 -3.18 -9.01 1.05
CA LEU A 161 -3.01 -7.67 1.62
C LEU A 161 -4.33 -6.92 1.85
N GLU A 162 -5.37 -7.20 1.06
CA GLU A 162 -6.71 -6.64 1.29
C GLU A 162 -7.28 -7.08 2.64
N ALA A 163 -7.24 -8.39 2.93
CA ALA A 163 -7.77 -8.96 4.16
C ALA A 163 -7.01 -8.42 5.38
N ALA A 164 -5.68 -8.32 5.27
CA ALA A 164 -4.84 -7.74 6.30
C ALA A 164 -5.17 -6.27 6.56
N ALA A 165 -5.42 -5.48 5.52
CA ALA A 165 -5.85 -4.10 5.65
C ALA A 165 -7.21 -3.98 6.33
N HIS A 166 -8.20 -4.81 5.96
CA HIS A 166 -9.51 -4.80 6.62
C HIS A 166 -9.38 -5.14 8.10
N GLN A 167 -8.61 -6.17 8.44
CA GLN A 167 -8.37 -6.57 9.83
C GLN A 167 -7.67 -5.46 10.63
N TYR A 168 -6.66 -4.79 10.05
CA TYR A 168 -6.00 -3.65 10.69
C TYR A 168 -6.99 -2.55 11.06
N PHE A 169 -7.85 -2.11 10.13
CA PHE A 169 -8.80 -1.03 10.41
C PHE A 169 -9.90 -1.43 11.39
N THR A 170 -10.36 -2.69 11.33
CA THR A 170 -11.33 -3.21 12.29
C THR A 170 -10.76 -3.24 13.71
N GLN A 171 -9.51 -3.69 13.88
CA GLN A 171 -8.92 -3.89 15.21
C GLN A 171 -8.26 -2.65 15.80
N SER A 172 -7.54 -1.86 14.99
CA SER A 172 -6.66 -0.79 15.47
C SER A 172 -7.29 0.60 15.37
N GLU A 173 -8.06 0.86 14.31
CA GLU A 173 -8.60 2.20 14.03
C GLU A 173 -10.10 2.32 14.33
N GLN A 174 -10.82 1.20 14.40
CA GLN A 174 -12.28 1.13 14.58
C GLN A 174 -13.06 1.94 13.52
N ILE A 175 -12.52 2.02 12.30
CA ILE A 175 -13.17 2.67 11.16
C ILE A 175 -13.55 1.58 10.16
N PRO A 176 -14.85 1.31 9.91
CA PRO A 176 -15.26 0.38 8.87
C PRO A 176 -14.65 0.77 7.53
N THR A 177 -13.80 -0.12 7.01
CA THR A 177 -12.97 0.16 5.85
C THR A 177 -13.01 -1.01 4.89
N ARG A 178 -13.21 -0.71 3.60
CA ARG A 178 -13.15 -1.68 2.51
C ARG A 178 -12.04 -1.26 1.55
N VAL A 179 -11.23 -2.23 1.16
CA VAL A 179 -10.11 -2.08 0.24
C VAL A 179 -10.26 -3.11 -0.87
N ARG A 180 -10.05 -2.67 -2.11
CA ARG A 180 -9.87 -3.52 -3.30
C ARG A 180 -8.58 -3.13 -4.01
N LEU A 181 -7.81 -4.11 -4.43
CA LEU A 181 -6.51 -3.99 -5.09
C LEU A 181 -6.52 -4.90 -6.31
N ALA A 182 -5.89 -4.45 -7.39
CA ALA A 182 -5.68 -5.27 -8.57
C ALA A 182 -4.38 -4.88 -9.24
N VAL A 183 -3.66 -5.88 -9.75
CA VAL A 183 -2.42 -5.67 -10.50
C VAL A 183 -2.42 -6.55 -11.74
N ALA A 184 -2.16 -5.94 -12.89
CA ALA A 184 -2.12 -6.64 -14.16
C ALA A 184 -0.91 -6.22 -14.99
N GLU A 185 -0.44 -7.15 -15.81
CA GLU A 185 0.51 -6.87 -16.88
C GLU A 185 -0.27 -6.40 -18.11
N GLU A 186 0.00 -5.17 -18.54
CA GLU A 186 -0.51 -4.58 -19.77
C GLU A 186 0.33 -5.08 -20.95
N VAL A 187 -0.27 -5.95 -21.77
CA VAL A 187 0.34 -6.40 -23.03
C VAL A 187 0.01 -5.39 -24.13
N ARG A 188 1.02 -4.63 -24.57
CA ARG A 188 0.84 -3.64 -25.63
C ARG A 188 0.93 -4.29 -27.02
N PRO A 189 0.02 -3.96 -27.96
CA PRO A 189 0.09 -4.47 -29.33
C PRO A 189 1.41 -4.08 -30.02
N GLY A 190 1.88 -4.93 -30.93
CA GLY A 190 3.01 -4.60 -31.81
C GLY A 190 4.40 -4.83 -31.22
N GLY A 191 4.53 -5.58 -30.13
CA GLY A 191 5.83 -5.93 -29.54
C GLY A 191 6.47 -4.80 -28.74
N ALA A 192 5.70 -3.75 -28.41
CA ALA A 192 6.11 -2.78 -27.40
C ALA A 192 6.24 -3.48 -26.04
N ALA A 193 7.18 -3.01 -25.20
CA ALA A 193 7.40 -3.58 -23.87
C ALA A 193 6.08 -3.60 -23.07
N SER A 194 5.80 -4.75 -22.45
CA SER A 194 4.71 -4.86 -21.49
C SER A 194 5.00 -3.94 -20.31
N GLY A 195 3.94 -3.35 -19.76
CA GLY A 195 3.99 -2.52 -18.56
C GLY A 195 3.15 -3.14 -17.46
N TRP A 196 3.36 -2.70 -16.23
CA TRP A 196 2.56 -3.10 -15.08
C TRP A 196 1.61 -1.98 -14.70
N ARG A 197 0.35 -2.35 -14.44
CA ARG A 197 -0.67 -1.44 -13.93
C ARG A 197 -1.15 -1.96 -12.58
N ALA A 198 -1.19 -1.09 -11.59
CA ALA A 198 -1.84 -1.37 -10.31
C ALA A 198 -2.97 -0.37 -10.08
N GLY A 199 -4.12 -0.88 -9.68
CA GLY A 199 -5.27 -0.10 -9.29
C GLY A 199 -5.69 -0.46 -7.87
N GLY A 200 -6.31 0.50 -7.19
CA GLY A 200 -6.93 0.20 -5.91
C GLY A 200 -8.01 1.21 -5.52
N LEU A 201 -8.96 0.75 -4.73
CA LEU A 201 -10.05 1.52 -4.15
C LEU A 201 -10.05 1.29 -2.65
N MET A 202 -10.06 2.37 -1.87
CA MET A 202 -10.30 2.33 -0.43
C MET A 202 -11.53 3.18 -0.10
N VAL A 203 -12.45 2.62 0.69
CA VAL A 203 -13.66 3.29 1.19
C VAL A 203 -13.70 3.17 2.71
N GLN A 204 -13.98 4.27 3.40
CA GLN A 204 -14.08 4.36 4.85
C GLN A 204 -15.41 5.00 5.23
N PHE A 205 -16.14 4.37 6.16
CA PHE A 205 -17.38 4.92 6.70
C PHE A 205 -17.11 5.91 7.82
N LEU A 206 -17.61 7.14 7.67
CA LEU A 206 -17.44 8.22 8.63
C LEU A 206 -18.75 8.99 8.76
N PRO A 207 -19.71 8.46 9.55
CA PRO A 207 -20.98 9.12 9.74
C PRO A 207 -20.79 10.48 10.41
N THR A 208 -21.41 11.49 9.81
CA THR A 208 -21.32 12.88 10.27
C THR A 208 -22.12 13.10 11.57
N GLU A 209 -23.08 12.21 11.87
CA GLU A 209 -23.89 12.22 13.09
C GLU A 209 -23.37 11.18 14.11
N GLY A 210 -22.82 11.67 15.22
CA GLY A 210 -22.33 10.84 16.32
C GLY A 210 -23.46 10.00 16.92
N GLY A 211 -23.51 8.72 16.57
CA GLY A 211 -24.56 7.79 16.99
C GLY A 211 -24.83 6.63 16.03
N ARG A 212 -24.32 6.71 14.79
CA ARG A 212 -24.46 5.62 13.79
C ARG A 212 -23.40 4.53 13.89
N ILE A 213 -22.24 4.83 14.48
CA ILE A 213 -21.30 3.79 14.93
C ILE A 213 -21.71 3.41 16.35
N ARG A 214 -22.39 2.28 16.51
CA ARG A 214 -22.66 1.70 17.83
C ARG A 214 -21.49 0.80 18.20
N PRO A 215 -20.60 1.19 19.14
CA PRO A 215 -19.62 0.26 19.67
C PRO A 215 -20.36 -0.92 20.31
N VAL A 216 -19.92 -2.14 20.02
CA VAL A 216 -20.39 -3.33 20.72
C VAL A 216 -20.06 -3.14 22.21
N ASP A 217 -21.05 -3.26 23.09
CA ASP A 217 -20.79 -3.35 24.52
C ASP A 217 -19.90 -4.59 24.73
N LEU A 218 -18.65 -4.36 25.14
CA LEU A 218 -17.75 -5.46 25.53
C LEU A 218 -18.48 -6.32 26.55
N HIS A 219 -18.39 -7.64 26.37
CA HIS A 219 -19.01 -8.63 27.25
C HIS A 219 -18.72 -8.25 28.72
N PRO A 220 -19.74 -7.86 29.51
CA PRO A 220 -19.53 -7.69 30.93
C PRO A 220 -19.17 -9.09 31.42
N GLY A 221 -18.00 -9.29 32.03
CA GLY A 221 -17.45 -10.63 32.36
C GLY A 221 -18.34 -11.52 33.23
N ASP A 222 -19.56 -11.08 33.52
CA ASP A 222 -20.61 -11.71 34.32
C ASP A 222 -21.75 -12.32 33.46
N ALA A 223 -21.72 -12.23 32.11
CA ALA A 223 -22.77 -12.85 31.29
C ALA A 223 -22.58 -14.39 31.21
N PRO A 224 -23.67 -15.19 31.33
CA PRO A 224 -23.59 -16.64 31.26
C PRO A 224 -22.97 -17.17 29.96
N GLU A 225 -22.19 -18.25 30.03
CA GLU A 225 -21.74 -18.98 28.84
C GLU A 225 -22.94 -19.40 27.98
N GLY A 226 -22.95 -18.97 26.71
CA GLY A 226 -24.07 -19.19 25.78
C GLY A 226 -25.07 -18.04 25.68
N THR A 227 -24.76 -16.85 26.21
CA THR A 227 -25.57 -15.65 25.97
C THR A 227 -25.38 -15.18 24.52
N ASP A 228 -26.46 -15.16 23.74
CA ASP A 228 -26.49 -14.53 22.42
C ASP A 228 -26.29 -13.01 22.61
N LEU A 229 -25.09 -12.53 22.31
CA LEU A 229 -24.84 -11.09 22.23
C LEU A 229 -25.53 -10.57 20.97
N PRO A 230 -26.29 -9.46 21.04
CA PRO A 230 -26.81 -8.84 19.83
C PRO A 230 -25.63 -8.44 18.94
N GLU A 231 -25.57 -8.99 17.72
CA GLU A 231 -24.70 -8.47 16.67
C GLU A 231 -25.05 -6.99 16.47
N ALA A 232 -24.05 -6.11 16.44
CA ALA A 232 -24.30 -4.73 16.12
C ALA A 232 -24.90 -4.65 14.71
N GLU A 233 -26.12 -4.13 14.58
CA GLU A 233 -26.69 -3.83 13.26
C GLU A 233 -25.75 -2.83 12.56
N GLU A 234 -25.15 -3.27 11.46
CA GLU A 234 -24.37 -2.41 10.59
C GLU A 234 -25.27 -1.35 9.96
N ASP A 235 -24.76 -0.14 9.78
CA ASP A 235 -25.52 0.95 9.18
C ASP A 235 -25.87 0.62 7.72
N ASP A 236 -27.13 0.80 7.32
CA ASP A 236 -27.62 0.52 5.96
C ASP A 236 -26.77 1.22 4.88
N ALA A 237 -26.27 2.44 5.16
CA ALA A 237 -25.41 3.17 4.23
C ALA A 237 -24.04 2.50 4.04
N TRP A 238 -23.50 1.91 5.11
CA TRP A 238 -22.26 1.16 5.05
C TRP A 238 -22.45 -0.17 4.31
N VAL A 239 -23.54 -0.90 4.61
CA VAL A 239 -23.89 -2.14 3.91
C VAL A 239 -24.04 -1.88 2.41
N GLU A 240 -24.74 -0.82 2.03
CA GLU A 240 -24.89 -0.43 0.63
C GLU A 240 -23.54 -0.08 0.00
N ALA A 241 -22.69 0.70 0.67
CA ALA A 241 -21.35 1.02 0.17
C ALA A 241 -20.51 -0.24 -0.07
N GLN A 242 -20.56 -1.22 0.85
CA GLN A 242 -19.87 -2.50 0.68
C GLN A 242 -20.41 -3.28 -0.52
N LEU A 243 -21.74 -3.36 -0.68
CA LEU A 243 -22.36 -4.05 -1.82
C LEU A 243 -21.91 -3.43 -3.15
N LEU A 244 -21.89 -2.10 -3.25
CA LEU A 244 -21.43 -1.40 -4.44
C LEU A 244 -19.94 -1.70 -4.72
N VAL A 245 -19.08 -1.59 -3.71
CA VAL A 245 -17.63 -1.89 -3.82
C VAL A 245 -17.38 -3.36 -4.19
N ASN A 246 -18.20 -4.29 -3.72
CA ASN A 246 -18.05 -5.71 -4.03
C ASN A 246 -18.43 -6.05 -5.48
N THR A 247 -19.13 -5.18 -6.21
CA THR A 247 -19.37 -5.37 -7.65
C THR A 247 -18.17 -5.02 -8.53
N LEU A 248 -17.16 -4.36 -7.94
CA LEU A 248 -15.97 -3.94 -8.66
C LEU A 248 -15.15 -5.14 -9.16
N GLU A 249 -14.86 -5.15 -10.46
CA GLU A 249 -14.00 -6.15 -11.07
C GLU A 249 -12.54 -5.69 -11.11
N ASP A 250 -11.61 -6.63 -11.00
CA ASP A 250 -10.17 -6.31 -11.01
C ASP A 250 -9.74 -5.62 -12.30
N ILE A 251 -10.38 -5.98 -13.43
CA ILE A 251 -10.13 -5.35 -14.73
C ILE A 251 -10.47 -3.85 -14.70
N GLU A 252 -11.55 -3.44 -14.03
CA GLU A 252 -11.94 -2.03 -13.96
C GLU A 252 -10.92 -1.18 -13.18
N LEU A 253 -10.26 -1.78 -12.20
CA LEU A 253 -9.20 -1.12 -11.42
C LEU A 253 -7.93 -0.88 -12.24
N VAL A 254 -7.62 -1.76 -13.19
CA VAL A 254 -6.39 -1.69 -14.01
C VAL A 254 -6.63 -1.23 -15.45
N ASP A 255 -7.87 -1.04 -15.88
CA ASP A 255 -8.25 -0.58 -17.23
C ASP A 255 -7.60 0.78 -17.55
N ASN A 256 -7.00 0.88 -18.74
CA ASN A 256 -6.32 2.09 -19.24
C ASN A 256 -7.25 3.05 -20.00
N GLU A 257 -8.50 2.66 -20.24
CA GLU A 257 -9.53 3.49 -20.86
C GLU A 257 -10.56 4.00 -19.82
N LEU A 258 -10.54 3.43 -18.61
CA LEU A 258 -11.45 3.82 -17.52
C LEU A 258 -10.78 4.80 -16.55
N SER A 259 -11.20 6.07 -16.61
CA SER A 259 -10.75 7.07 -15.63
C SER A 259 -11.28 6.78 -14.22
N SER A 260 -10.54 7.20 -13.20
CA SER A 260 -10.96 7.07 -11.79
C SER A 260 -12.31 7.74 -11.51
N GLU A 261 -12.59 8.87 -12.17
CA GLU A 261 -13.87 9.57 -12.01
C GLU A 261 -15.03 8.81 -12.66
N ARG A 262 -14.80 8.19 -13.82
CA ARG A 262 -15.83 7.35 -14.47
C ARG A 262 -16.09 6.08 -13.67
N LEU A 263 -15.05 5.49 -13.08
CA LEU A 263 -15.20 4.37 -12.16
C LEU A 263 -16.08 4.76 -10.96
N LEU A 264 -15.75 5.87 -10.30
CA LEU A 264 -16.52 6.38 -9.16
C LEU A 264 -17.95 6.75 -9.53
N PHE A 265 -18.16 7.31 -10.72
CA PHE A 265 -19.50 7.58 -11.24
C PHE A 265 -20.29 6.27 -11.44
N ARG A 266 -19.70 5.24 -12.06
CA ARG A 266 -20.37 3.92 -12.21
C ARG A 266 -20.82 3.37 -10.86
N LEU A 267 -19.95 3.40 -9.85
CA LEU A 267 -20.23 2.87 -8.53
C LEU A 267 -21.25 3.70 -7.73
N PHE A 268 -21.17 5.03 -7.79
CA PHE A 268 -21.83 5.91 -6.80
C PHE A 268 -22.68 7.05 -7.40
N HIS A 269 -23.03 7.01 -8.69
CA HIS A 269 -23.80 8.08 -9.34
C HIS A 269 -25.13 8.41 -8.66
N GLU A 270 -25.83 7.42 -8.09
CA GLU A 270 -27.12 7.64 -7.41
C GLU A 270 -26.97 8.29 -6.02
N ARG A 271 -25.76 8.31 -5.46
CA ARG A 271 -25.50 8.71 -4.06
C ARG A 271 -24.70 10.00 -3.92
N GLY A 272 -24.41 10.69 -5.03
CA GLY A 272 -23.75 12.00 -5.01
C GLY A 272 -22.25 11.90 -4.73
N ALA A 273 -21.50 11.23 -5.60
CA ALA A 273 -20.05 11.17 -5.53
C ALA A 273 -19.40 12.52 -5.88
N ARG A 274 -18.51 13.00 -5.01
CA ARG A 274 -17.68 14.19 -5.17
C ARG A 274 -16.22 13.78 -5.20
N VAL A 275 -15.49 14.18 -6.25
CA VAL A 275 -14.05 13.93 -6.39
C VAL A 275 -13.26 15.18 -6.04
N PHE A 276 -12.07 14.99 -5.47
CA PHE A 276 -11.14 16.06 -5.10
C PHE A 276 -9.91 16.05 -6.01
N GLU A 277 -9.04 17.03 -5.83
CA GLU A 277 -7.79 17.13 -6.59
C GLU A 277 -6.93 15.88 -6.41
N ALA A 278 -6.56 15.27 -7.53
CA ALA A 278 -5.75 14.06 -7.54
C ALA A 278 -4.27 14.40 -7.35
N GLN A 279 -3.63 13.69 -6.42
CA GLN A 279 -2.21 13.83 -6.12
C GLN A 279 -1.39 12.92 -7.04
N HIS A 280 -0.29 13.44 -7.59
CA HIS A 280 0.63 12.66 -8.41
C HIS A 280 1.54 11.78 -7.51
N ILE A 281 1.91 10.60 -7.99
CA ILE A 281 2.75 9.63 -7.28
C ILE A 281 4.00 9.38 -8.10
N VAL A 282 5.17 9.38 -7.46
CA VAL A 282 6.47 9.29 -8.13
C VAL A 282 7.32 8.19 -7.51
N ALA A 283 7.89 7.32 -8.35
CA ALA A 283 8.93 6.39 -7.93
C ALA A 283 10.21 7.17 -7.57
N LYS A 284 10.54 7.25 -6.28
CA LYS A 284 11.71 8.00 -5.83
C LYS A 284 12.35 7.39 -4.59
N CYS A 285 13.60 6.98 -4.75
CA CYS A 285 14.41 6.54 -3.63
C CYS A 285 15.11 7.72 -2.96
N SER A 286 15.20 7.64 -1.64
CA SER A 286 15.80 8.68 -0.80
C SER A 286 17.24 8.33 -0.38
N CYS A 287 17.86 7.29 -0.97
CA CYS A 287 19.24 6.94 -0.67
C CYS A 287 20.21 8.05 -1.10
N SER A 288 21.24 8.27 -0.29
CA SER A 288 22.35 9.15 -0.60
C SER A 288 23.64 8.55 -0.05
N ARG A 289 24.80 9.01 -0.52
CA ARG A 289 26.10 8.59 0.03
C ARG A 289 26.15 8.79 1.54
N GLU A 290 25.67 9.95 2.02
CA GLU A 290 25.61 10.30 3.44
C GLU A 290 24.74 9.33 4.24
N ARG A 291 23.54 9.00 3.76
CA ARG A 291 22.65 8.07 4.48
C ARG A 291 23.22 6.66 4.54
N VAL A 292 23.85 6.22 3.45
CA VAL A 292 24.54 4.92 3.43
C VAL A 292 25.72 4.93 4.40
N MET A 293 26.48 6.02 4.47
CA MET A 293 27.55 6.19 5.45
C MET A 293 27.01 6.16 6.89
N ASN A 294 25.89 6.82 7.18
CA ASN A 294 25.29 6.80 8.52
C ASN A 294 24.85 5.38 8.93
N VAL A 295 24.38 4.56 7.97
CA VAL A 295 24.10 3.14 8.22
C VAL A 295 25.40 2.38 8.50
N LEU A 296 26.46 2.59 7.70
CA LEU A 296 27.76 1.97 7.95
C LEU A 296 28.33 2.35 9.33
N ALA A 297 28.20 3.62 9.72
CA ALA A 297 28.66 4.15 11.01
C ALA A 297 27.90 3.57 12.22
N SER A 298 26.74 2.95 12.02
CA SER A 298 25.99 2.27 13.09
C SER A 298 26.59 0.91 13.47
N PHE A 299 27.43 0.33 12.61
CA PHE A 299 28.16 -0.90 12.90
C PHE A 299 29.44 -0.61 13.70
N SER A 300 29.86 -1.59 14.49
CA SER A 300 31.14 -1.54 15.20
C SER A 300 32.32 -1.42 14.23
N ARG A 301 33.46 -0.94 14.73
CA ARG A 301 34.66 -0.80 13.90
C ARG A 301 35.15 -2.15 13.35
N GLU A 302 34.97 -3.22 14.12
CA GLU A 302 35.35 -4.59 13.72
C GLU A 302 34.46 -5.07 12.56
N GLU A 303 33.14 -4.95 12.70
CA GLU A 303 32.18 -5.28 11.62
C GLU A 303 32.47 -4.47 10.35
N ARG A 304 32.79 -3.19 10.48
CA ARG A 304 33.16 -2.33 9.34
C ARG A 304 34.45 -2.75 8.66
N ALA A 305 35.44 -3.24 9.41
CA ALA A 305 36.68 -3.75 8.84
C ALA A 305 36.46 -5.05 8.08
N ASP A 306 35.57 -5.92 8.57
CA ASP A 306 35.19 -7.17 7.91
C ASP A 306 34.44 -6.96 6.58
N LEU A 307 33.78 -5.80 6.40
CA LEU A 307 33.12 -5.42 5.14
C LEU A 307 34.09 -4.94 4.05
N VAL A 308 35.37 -4.72 4.36
CA VAL A 308 36.34 -4.21 3.39
C VAL A 308 36.84 -5.32 2.47
N GLU A 309 36.55 -5.18 1.18
CA GLU A 309 37.06 -6.05 0.13
C GLU A 309 37.91 -5.25 -0.85
N ASN A 310 39.15 -5.69 -1.09
CA ASN A 310 40.09 -5.00 -1.99
C ASN A 310 40.31 -3.50 -1.66
N GLY A 311 40.23 -3.14 -0.37
CA GLY A 311 40.41 -1.76 0.12
C GLY A 311 39.17 -0.86 -0.06
N GLN A 312 38.03 -1.41 -0.45
CA GLN A 312 36.77 -0.68 -0.63
C GLN A 312 35.60 -1.39 0.05
N VAL A 313 34.56 -0.62 0.34
CA VAL A 313 33.26 -1.14 0.77
C VAL A 313 32.24 -0.76 -0.29
N GLY A 314 31.62 -1.78 -0.90
CA GLY A 314 30.53 -1.61 -1.87
C GLY A 314 29.18 -1.82 -1.19
N VAL A 315 28.28 -0.85 -1.30
CA VAL A 315 26.91 -0.97 -0.79
C VAL A 315 25.93 -0.70 -1.92
N THR A 316 25.05 -1.64 -2.19
CA THR A 316 23.95 -1.47 -3.15
C THR A 316 22.66 -1.18 -2.38
N CYS A 317 21.93 -0.13 -2.77
CA CYS A 317 20.65 0.16 -2.18
C CYS A 317 19.58 -0.80 -2.71
N GLU A 318 19.03 -1.65 -1.83
CA GLU A 318 17.98 -2.62 -2.17
C GLU A 318 16.71 -1.99 -2.76
N PHE A 319 16.42 -0.71 -2.49
CA PHE A 319 15.22 -0.06 -3.04
C PHE A 319 15.36 0.40 -4.50
N CYS A 320 16.55 0.82 -4.93
CA CYS A 320 16.73 1.43 -6.26
C CYS A 320 17.90 0.86 -7.07
N GLY A 321 18.60 -0.14 -6.54
CA GLY A 321 19.76 -0.76 -7.19
C GLY A 321 21.01 0.13 -7.30
N ARG A 322 20.99 1.36 -6.76
CA ARG A 322 22.15 2.25 -6.85
C ARG A 322 23.29 1.74 -5.96
N SER A 323 24.46 1.52 -6.56
CA SER A 323 25.69 1.15 -5.85
C SER A 323 26.48 2.38 -5.41
N TYR A 324 27.03 2.29 -4.20
CA TYR A 324 27.92 3.27 -3.58
C TYR A 324 29.23 2.56 -3.24
N ALA A 325 30.36 3.22 -3.54
CA ALA A 325 31.69 2.74 -3.17
C ALA A 325 32.34 3.72 -2.21
N PHE A 326 32.93 3.18 -1.14
CA PHE A 326 33.65 3.92 -0.10
C PHE A 326 35.06 3.35 0.05
N SER A 327 36.02 4.19 0.41
CA SER A 327 37.37 3.68 0.74
C SER A 327 37.38 3.08 2.14
N ALA A 328 38.29 2.15 2.41
CA ALA A 328 38.46 1.56 3.73
C ALA A 328 38.70 2.63 4.82
N GLU A 329 39.50 3.67 4.52
CA GLU A 329 39.75 4.80 5.43
C GLU A 329 38.45 5.56 5.76
N GLU A 330 37.62 5.82 4.74
CA GLU A 330 36.36 6.57 4.91
C GLU A 330 35.36 5.83 5.81
N VAL A 331 35.35 4.49 5.77
CA VAL A 331 34.41 3.64 6.51
C VAL A 331 34.93 3.26 7.89
N VAL A 332 36.22 2.91 8.04
CA VAL A 332 36.76 2.42 9.33
C VAL A 332 36.96 3.55 10.33
N ASP A 333 37.27 4.77 9.84
CA ASP A 333 37.52 5.93 10.69
C ASP A 333 36.29 6.85 10.82
N THR A 334 35.13 6.45 10.29
CA THR A 334 33.87 7.19 10.54
C THR A 334 33.52 7.09 12.03
N GLU A 335 33.36 8.22 12.69
CA GLU A 335 32.77 8.23 14.04
C GLU A 335 31.28 7.91 13.95
N PRO A 336 30.71 7.15 14.90
CA PRO A 336 29.27 6.97 14.96
C PRO A 336 28.60 8.35 15.08
N PRO A 337 27.41 8.55 14.48
CA PRO A 337 26.68 9.80 14.67
C PRO A 337 26.53 10.05 16.17
N SER A 338 26.94 11.23 16.63
CA SER A 338 26.81 11.62 18.04
C SER A 338 25.36 11.45 18.45
N THR A 339 25.10 10.53 19.38
CA THR A 339 23.82 10.44 20.09
C THR A 339 23.73 11.58 21.10
N GLU A 340 23.72 12.81 20.62
CA GLU A 340 23.41 14.01 21.40
C GLU A 340 22.51 14.94 20.57
N ASP A 341 21.37 15.26 21.18
CA ASP A 341 20.28 16.19 20.85
C ASP A 341 19.16 15.76 19.88
#